data_AF-A0A9X3F7Z0-F1
#
_entry.id   AF-A0A9X3F7Z0-F1
#
_cell.length_a   1.000
_cell.length_b   1.000
_cell.length_c   1.000
_cell.angle_alpha   90.00
_cell.angle_beta   90.00
_cell.angle_gamma   90.00
#
_symmetry.space_group_name_H-M   'P 1'
#
loop_
_entity.id
_entity.type
_entity.pdbx_description
1 polymer ?
#
loop_
_entity_poly.entity_id
_entity_poly.type
_entity_poly.pdbx_seq_one_letter_code
_entity_poly.pdbx_strand_id
1 'polypeptide(L)'
;MKYISIISLFVFVMITGCMQPVDVEVEEVPDQPNLISISVGVMGETGLFSAFANSLEEIDTDNRTATIWVSTFMPMDNIWASVRVEAGCTITPLDGAAEFGGFGDFSQPGKYRITAASGASADWTISIEQDPNMPDISCLADFWSGEGVNCLDVPYPSYSPSNVSAEKVDCNHITIATNFWNDSSAPMVLKLELGEPDPSTFVGSVTLLEDVSFSSWGYNMKYSAGSAGTYDLNTFELTFNAAFEGYGSSYPLKFYK
;
A
#
# COMPACT_ATOMS: atom_id res chain seq x y z
N MET A 1 52.69 64.12 -52.46
CA MET A 1 52.05 62.79 -52.67
C MET A 1 50.97 62.64 -51.61
N LYS A 2 49.70 62.86 -51.96
CA LYS A 2 48.65 61.83 -52.04
C LYS A 2 48.64 60.91 -50.82
N TYR A 3 47.69 61.10 -49.90
CA TYR A 3 46.61 60.14 -49.61
C TYR A 3 45.46 60.86 -48.88
N ILE A 4 44.28 60.75 -49.48
CA ILE A 4 42.96 61.16 -49.01
C ILE A 4 42.19 59.85 -48.72
N SER A 5 41.12 59.94 -47.92
CA SER A 5 40.02 58.95 -47.77
C SER A 5 40.26 57.83 -46.75
N ILE A 6 39.33 57.39 -45.89
CA ILE A 6 37.89 57.65 -45.65
C ILE A 6 37.68 57.27 -44.16
N ILE A 7 37.06 58.12 -43.35
CA ILE A 7 36.58 57.73 -42.02
C ILE A 7 35.09 57.42 -42.17
N SER A 8 34.76 56.14 -42.03
CA SER A 8 33.39 55.63 -41.99
C SER A 8 32.66 56.15 -40.76
N LEU A 9 31.65 56.98 -40.97
CA LEU A 9 30.71 57.42 -39.96
C LEU A 9 29.74 56.25 -39.66
N PHE A 10 29.97 55.55 -38.55
CA PHE A 10 29.04 54.56 -38.02
C PHE A 10 27.80 55.29 -37.48
N VAL A 11 26.67 55.19 -38.21
CA VAL A 11 25.36 55.65 -37.74
C VAL A 11 24.80 54.57 -36.82
N PHE A 12 24.80 54.86 -35.51
CA PHE A 12 24.14 54.03 -34.50
C PHE A 12 22.63 54.33 -34.53
N VAL A 13 21.86 53.44 -35.15
CA VAL A 13 20.39 53.48 -35.08
C VAL A 13 19.97 52.85 -33.76
N MET A 14 19.70 53.70 -32.75
CA MET A 14 19.04 53.30 -31.51
C MET A 14 17.56 53.04 -31.82
N ILE A 15 17.23 51.77 -32.08
CA ILE A 15 15.83 51.32 -32.14
C ILE A 15 15.35 51.27 -30.69
N THR A 16 14.68 52.32 -30.24
CA THR A 16 13.87 52.33 -29.01
C THR A 16 12.61 51.51 -29.29
N GLY A 17 12.76 50.18 -29.29
CA GLY A 17 11.63 49.28 -29.21
C GLY A 17 10.96 49.46 -27.85
N CYS A 18 9.69 49.86 -27.84
CA CYS A 18 8.85 49.75 -26.65
C CYS A 18 8.81 48.27 -26.27
N MET A 19 9.57 47.86 -25.25
CA MET A 19 9.26 46.63 -24.52
C MET A 19 7.86 46.84 -23.97
N GLN A 20 6.88 46.12 -24.52
CA GLN A 20 5.57 46.02 -23.89
C GLN A 20 5.80 45.49 -22.48
N PRO A 21 5.16 46.06 -21.45
CA PRO A 21 5.17 45.44 -20.13
C PRO A 21 4.69 44.01 -20.33
N VAL A 22 5.51 43.05 -19.92
CA VAL A 22 5.04 41.69 -19.72
C VAL A 22 4.05 41.82 -18.57
N ASP A 23 2.76 41.80 -18.89
CA ASP A 23 1.73 41.55 -17.89
C ASP A 23 2.03 40.16 -17.35
N VAL A 24 2.79 40.12 -16.25
CA VAL A 24 2.86 38.94 -15.41
C VAL A 24 1.46 38.84 -14.83
N GLU A 25 0.65 37.96 -15.42
CA GLU A 25 -0.60 37.55 -14.81
C GLU A 25 -0.23 36.99 -13.43
N VAL A 26 -0.44 37.81 -12.40
CA VAL A 26 -0.31 37.38 -11.02
C VAL A 26 -1.48 36.44 -10.81
N GLU A 27 -1.21 35.15 -10.87
CA GLU A 27 -2.18 34.11 -10.55
C GLU A 27 -2.73 34.44 -9.16
N GLU A 28 -4.01 34.82 -9.08
CA GLU A 28 -4.66 35.12 -7.81
C GLU A 28 -4.65 33.86 -6.96
N VAL A 29 -3.93 33.91 -5.84
CA VAL A 29 -3.89 32.79 -4.90
C VAL A 29 -5.32 32.54 -4.41
N PRO A 30 -5.84 31.30 -4.53
CA PRO A 30 -7.19 30.98 -4.09
C PRO A 30 -7.41 31.38 -2.63
N ASP A 31 -8.42 32.22 -2.39
CA ASP A 31 -8.76 32.72 -1.06
C ASP A 31 -9.82 31.86 -0.37
N GLN A 32 -9.63 30.53 -0.42
CA GLN A 32 -10.58 29.59 0.14
C GLN A 32 -9.86 28.64 1.11
N PRO A 33 -10.26 28.59 2.40
CA PRO A 33 -9.66 27.70 3.39
C PRO A 33 -10.14 26.25 3.22
N ASN A 34 -9.93 25.69 2.03
CA ASN A 34 -10.39 24.35 1.66
C ASN A 34 -9.31 23.29 1.87
N LEU A 35 -9.79 22.12 2.26
CA LEU A 35 -9.07 20.86 2.22
C LEU A 35 -9.09 20.31 0.80
N ILE A 36 -7.95 19.82 0.31
CA ILE A 36 -7.83 19.19 -1.03
C ILE A 36 -7.79 17.67 -0.93
N SER A 37 -6.90 17.14 -0.08
CA SER A 37 -6.73 15.70 0.07
C SER A 37 -6.00 15.36 1.37
N ILE A 38 -6.19 14.15 1.88
CA ILE A 38 -5.46 13.60 3.01
C ILE A 38 -4.79 12.29 2.59
N SER A 39 -3.53 12.10 2.99
CA SER A 39 -2.80 10.86 2.76
C SER A 39 -2.35 10.29 4.10
N VAL A 40 -2.64 9.01 4.29
CA VAL A 40 -2.36 8.29 5.55
C VAL A 40 -1.40 7.16 5.23
N GLY A 41 -0.48 6.85 6.13
CA GLY A 41 0.51 5.82 5.89
C GLY A 41 1.48 5.61 7.02
N VAL A 42 2.62 5.01 6.68
CA VAL A 42 3.76 4.80 7.56
C VAL A 42 5.02 5.38 6.95
N MET A 43 5.97 5.75 7.81
CA MET A 43 7.33 6.02 7.39
C MET A 43 8.11 4.72 7.43
N GLY A 44 8.57 4.26 6.27
CA GLY A 44 9.46 3.10 6.20
C GLY A 44 10.82 3.40 6.85
N GLU A 45 11.61 2.35 7.07
CA GLU A 45 12.94 2.46 7.71
C GLU A 45 13.91 3.41 6.97
N THR A 46 13.69 3.63 5.68
CA THR A 46 14.45 4.56 4.84
C THR A 46 14.02 6.02 4.99
N GLY A 47 13.02 6.30 5.83
CA GLY A 47 12.39 7.61 5.93
C GLY A 47 11.53 7.96 4.72
N LEU A 48 11.14 6.97 3.90
CA LEU A 48 10.19 7.16 2.81
C LEU A 48 8.76 6.92 3.30
N PHE A 49 7.86 7.83 2.97
CA PHE A 49 6.44 7.69 3.23
C PHE A 49 5.84 6.62 2.31
N SER A 50 5.18 5.63 2.91
CA SER A 50 4.38 4.62 2.22
C SER A 50 2.91 4.88 2.58
N ALA A 51 2.17 5.41 1.60
CA ALA A 51 0.75 5.66 1.76
C ALA A 51 -0.02 4.34 1.81
N PHE A 52 -0.97 4.23 2.74
CA PHE A 52 -2.02 3.22 2.65
C PHE A 52 -2.90 3.50 1.42
N ALA A 53 -3.50 2.44 0.89
CA ALA A 53 -4.57 2.62 -0.08
C ALA A 53 -5.78 3.24 0.64
N ASN A 54 -6.19 4.43 0.20
CA ASN A 54 -7.48 4.99 0.58
C ASN A 54 -8.55 4.20 -0.18
N SER A 55 -9.47 3.54 0.52
CA SER A 55 -10.60 2.89 -0.13
C SER A 55 -11.69 3.88 -0.51
N LEU A 56 -11.84 4.95 0.27
CA LEU A 56 -12.72 6.07 -0.01
C LEU A 56 -12.21 7.34 0.69
N GLU A 57 -12.38 8.48 0.02
CA GLU A 57 -12.14 9.81 0.59
C GLU A 57 -13.37 10.67 0.29
N GLU A 58 -14.02 11.16 1.34
CA GLU A 58 -15.17 12.05 1.27
C GLU A 58 -14.79 13.39 1.88
N ILE A 59 -14.77 14.44 1.06
CA ILE A 59 -14.54 15.82 1.48
C ILE A 59 -15.81 16.62 1.19
N ASP A 60 -16.47 17.06 2.25
CA ASP A 60 -17.64 17.94 2.18
C ASP A 60 -17.21 19.36 2.52
N THR A 61 -17.02 20.17 1.47
CA THR A 61 -16.63 21.57 1.62
C THR A 61 -17.72 22.44 2.21
N ASP A 62 -18.99 22.07 2.09
CA ASP A 62 -20.10 22.88 2.59
C ASP A 62 -20.24 22.70 4.11
N ASN A 63 -20.13 21.45 4.57
CA ASN A 63 -20.20 21.10 6.00
C ASN A 63 -18.85 21.14 6.72
N ARG A 64 -17.74 21.34 6.00
CA ARG A 64 -16.36 21.36 6.54
C ARG A 64 -16.01 20.07 7.28
N THR A 65 -16.38 18.95 6.68
CA THR A 65 -16.08 17.61 7.18
C THR A 65 -15.28 16.83 6.15
N ALA A 66 -14.36 16.00 6.63
CA ALA A 66 -13.68 15.04 5.78
C ALA A 66 -13.58 13.69 6.48
N THR A 67 -13.86 12.62 5.74
CA THR A 67 -13.75 11.25 6.22
C THR A 67 -12.91 10.45 5.23
N ILE A 68 -11.93 9.72 5.75
CA ILE A 68 -11.00 8.92 4.96
C ILE A 68 -11.04 7.51 5.50
N TRP A 69 -11.39 6.57 4.62
CA TRP A 69 -11.33 5.15 4.91
C TRP A 69 -10.04 4.56 4.36
N VAL A 70 -9.25 3.97 5.24
CA VAL A 70 -7.95 3.39 4.93
C VAL A 70 -8.00 1.86 5.01
N SER A 71 -7.49 1.19 3.98
CA SER A 71 -7.35 -0.28 3.97
C SER A 71 -6.08 -0.69 4.72
N THR A 72 -6.14 -0.67 6.05
CA THR A 72 -5.02 -1.01 6.93
C THR A 72 -5.50 -1.66 8.22
N PHE A 73 -4.82 -2.73 8.65
CA PHE A 73 -5.11 -3.37 9.94
C PHE A 73 -4.36 -2.72 11.11
N MET A 74 -3.56 -1.68 10.83
CA MET A 74 -2.87 -0.94 11.88
C MET A 74 -3.86 -0.18 12.77
N PRO A 75 -3.59 -0.08 14.08
CA PRO A 75 -4.35 0.79 14.94
C PRO A 75 -4.16 2.25 14.51
N MET A 76 -5.21 3.07 14.65
CA MET A 76 -5.20 4.49 14.26
C MET A 76 -4.54 5.40 15.30
N ASP A 77 -4.05 4.85 16.41
CA ASP A 77 -3.47 5.61 17.53
C ASP A 77 -1.99 6.02 17.32
N ASN A 78 -1.35 5.51 16.26
CA ASN A 78 0.02 5.86 15.90
C ASN A 78 0.27 5.71 14.39
N ILE A 79 -0.38 6.56 13.61
CA ILE A 79 -0.24 6.58 12.14
C ILE A 79 0.33 7.92 11.66
N TRP A 80 0.97 7.90 10.50
CA TRP A 80 1.45 9.12 9.86
C TRP A 80 0.35 9.66 8.94
N ALA A 81 -0.01 10.95 9.05
CA ALA A 81 -0.95 11.59 8.12
C ALA A 81 -0.45 12.93 7.56
N SER A 82 -0.69 13.19 6.27
CA SER A 82 -0.46 14.46 5.59
C SER A 82 -1.77 14.99 5.09
N VAL A 83 -1.79 16.29 4.97
CA VAL A 83 -2.90 17.02 4.42
C VAL A 83 -2.39 17.96 3.34
N ARG A 84 -3.14 18.03 2.26
CA ARG A 84 -3.01 19.04 1.24
C ARG A 84 -4.18 20.00 1.38
N VAL A 85 -3.85 21.28 1.48
CA VAL A 85 -4.80 22.39 1.50
C VAL A 85 -4.56 23.27 0.28
N GLU A 86 -5.47 24.20 0.01
CA GLU A 86 -5.33 25.20 -1.06
C GLU A 86 -4.01 25.97 -0.98
N ALA A 87 -3.53 26.43 -2.13
CA ALA A 87 -2.24 27.10 -2.22
C ALA A 87 -2.17 28.31 -1.27
N GLY A 88 -1.09 28.41 -0.50
CA GLY A 88 -0.91 29.50 0.48
C GLY A 88 -1.73 29.35 1.76
N CYS A 89 -2.59 28.34 1.88
CA CYS A 89 -3.27 28.03 3.14
C CYS A 89 -2.33 27.34 4.13
N THR A 90 -2.63 27.52 5.42
CA THR A 90 -2.05 26.75 6.52
C THR A 90 -3.13 25.99 7.26
N ILE A 91 -2.75 24.92 7.95
CA ILE A 91 -3.65 24.14 8.80
C ILE A 91 -3.07 24.05 10.21
N THR A 92 -3.92 24.13 11.22
CA THR A 92 -3.53 24.07 12.63
C THR A 92 -4.50 23.17 13.40
N PRO A 93 -4.01 22.18 14.16
CA PRO A 93 -4.89 21.36 15.00
C PRO A 93 -5.52 22.21 16.10
N LEU A 94 -6.76 21.86 16.46
CA LEU A 94 -7.52 22.44 17.55
C LEU A 94 -7.81 21.35 18.59
N ASP A 95 -8.12 21.77 19.82
CA ASP A 95 -8.63 20.88 20.89
C ASP A 95 -7.76 19.65 21.18
N GLY A 96 -6.46 19.71 20.89
CA GLY A 96 -5.52 18.60 21.10
C GLY A 96 -5.52 17.54 19.99
N ALA A 97 -6.12 17.83 18.83
CA ALA A 97 -6.03 16.96 17.66
C ALA A 97 -4.57 16.72 17.23
N ALA A 98 -4.30 15.54 16.67
CA ALA A 98 -2.96 15.18 16.19
C ALA A 98 -2.49 16.11 15.05
N GLU A 99 -1.19 16.42 15.03
CA GLU A 99 -0.57 17.21 13.96
C GLU A 99 -0.44 16.38 12.67
N PHE A 100 -0.72 17.02 11.52
CA PHE A 100 -0.32 16.47 10.23
C PHE A 100 1.16 16.72 9.98
N GLY A 101 1.79 15.88 9.17
CA GLY A 101 3.24 15.94 8.94
C GLY A 101 4.06 15.05 9.87
N GLY A 102 3.41 14.24 10.70
CA GLY A 102 4.06 13.35 11.66
C GLY A 102 3.16 12.18 12.08
N PHE A 103 3.68 11.36 12.99
CA PHE A 103 2.90 10.32 13.66
C PHE A 103 2.01 10.93 14.74
N GLY A 104 0.78 10.45 14.84
CA GLY A 104 -0.16 10.87 15.87
C GLY A 104 -1.32 9.90 16.05
N ASP A 105 -2.14 10.21 17.06
CA ASP A 105 -3.38 9.49 17.35
C ASP A 105 -4.54 10.09 16.56
N PHE A 106 -5.02 9.34 15.58
CA PHE A 106 -6.17 9.65 14.74
C PHE A 106 -7.33 8.69 15.00
N SER A 107 -7.34 7.99 16.13
CA SER A 107 -8.41 7.05 16.50
C SER A 107 -9.76 7.71 16.78
N GLN A 108 -9.80 9.05 16.85
CA GLN A 108 -11.01 9.87 17.01
C GLN A 108 -11.01 11.04 16.03
N PRO A 109 -12.18 11.57 15.65
CA PRO A 109 -12.26 12.75 14.80
C PRO A 109 -11.55 13.96 15.41
N GLY A 110 -10.65 14.59 14.65
CA GLY A 110 -9.90 15.77 15.04
C GLY A 110 -10.51 17.05 14.45
N LYS A 111 -10.37 18.17 15.18
CA LYS A 111 -10.73 19.50 14.68
C LYS A 111 -9.50 20.26 14.22
N TYR A 112 -9.61 20.95 13.09
CA TYR A 112 -8.51 21.66 12.46
C TYR A 112 -8.97 23.00 11.92
N ARG A 113 -8.16 24.05 12.08
CA ARG A 113 -8.40 25.34 11.43
C ARG A 113 -7.55 25.44 10.17
N ILE A 114 -8.20 25.64 9.02
CA ILE A 114 -7.52 26.03 7.79
C ILE A 114 -7.60 27.55 7.65
N THR A 115 -6.46 28.22 7.43
CA THR A 115 -6.38 29.67 7.26
C THR A 115 -5.77 30.00 5.90
N ALA A 116 -6.50 30.72 5.06
CA ALA A 116 -6.05 31.20 3.77
C ALA A 116 -5.06 32.37 3.91
N ALA A 117 -4.35 32.68 2.82
CA ALA A 117 -3.35 33.74 2.79
C ALA A 117 -3.93 35.14 3.10
N SER A 118 -5.22 35.37 2.84
CA SER A 118 -5.93 36.61 3.20
C SER A 118 -6.21 36.75 4.71
N GLY A 119 -6.16 35.64 5.45
CA GLY A 119 -6.63 35.53 6.83
C GLY A 119 -8.05 34.96 6.97
N ALA A 120 -8.77 34.70 5.88
CA ALA A 120 -10.02 33.93 5.94
C ALA A 120 -9.75 32.53 6.52
N SER A 121 -10.61 32.04 7.41
CA SER A 121 -10.42 30.73 8.05
C SER A 121 -11.71 29.95 8.19
N ALA A 122 -11.59 28.63 8.21
CA ALA A 122 -12.66 27.69 8.46
C ALA A 122 -12.18 26.57 9.38
N ASP A 123 -13.05 26.14 10.30
CA ASP A 123 -12.81 24.99 11.15
C ASP A 123 -13.39 23.74 10.46
N TRP A 124 -12.57 22.71 10.37
CA TRP A 124 -12.84 21.42 9.77
C TRP A 124 -12.86 20.32 10.82
N THR A 125 -13.73 19.34 10.64
CA THR A 125 -13.70 18.08 11.39
C THR A 125 -13.23 16.97 10.47
N ILE A 126 -12.12 16.32 10.82
CA ILE A 126 -11.47 15.29 9.99
C ILE A 126 -11.50 13.96 10.76
N SER A 127 -12.03 12.91 10.13
CA SER A 127 -12.07 11.54 10.66
C SER A 127 -11.24 10.62 9.77
N ILE A 128 -10.35 9.84 10.38
CA ILE A 128 -9.61 8.78 9.68
C ILE A 128 -10.08 7.46 10.27
N GLU A 129 -10.59 6.59 9.41
CA GLU A 129 -11.27 5.36 9.80
C GLU A 129 -10.67 4.18 9.06
N GLN A 130 -10.64 3.01 9.70
CA GLN A 130 -10.41 1.77 8.99
C GLN A 130 -11.60 1.49 8.07
N ASP A 131 -11.32 1.00 6.86
CA ASP A 131 -12.39 0.62 5.94
C ASP A 131 -13.28 -0.46 6.56
N PRO A 132 -14.59 -0.22 6.74
CA PRO A 132 -15.51 -1.20 7.33
C PRO A 132 -15.69 -2.47 6.47
N ASN A 133 -15.27 -2.43 5.19
CA ASN A 133 -15.30 -3.58 4.29
C ASN A 133 -14.01 -4.41 4.34
N MET A 134 -13.04 -4.01 5.17
CA MET A 134 -11.86 -4.83 5.40
C MET A 134 -12.27 -6.16 6.03
N PRO A 135 -11.63 -7.27 5.61
CA PRO A 135 -11.93 -8.57 6.17
C PRO A 135 -11.48 -8.64 7.64
N ASP A 136 -12.21 -9.37 8.46
CA ASP A 136 -11.80 -9.61 9.85
C ASP A 136 -10.55 -10.51 9.90
N ILE A 137 -9.44 -9.97 10.41
CA ILE A 137 -8.18 -10.70 10.57
C ILE A 137 -8.06 -11.46 11.90
N SER A 138 -9.10 -11.46 12.73
CA SER A 138 -9.12 -12.23 13.98
C SER A 138 -8.96 -13.74 13.75
N CYS A 139 -9.22 -14.20 12.52
CA CYS A 139 -9.10 -15.58 12.09
C CYS A 139 -8.34 -15.68 10.75
N LEU A 140 -7.00 -15.69 10.80
CA LEU A 140 -6.16 -15.74 9.60
C LEU A 140 -6.46 -16.94 8.68
N ALA A 141 -6.80 -18.08 9.24
CA ALA A 141 -7.14 -19.28 8.46
C ALA A 141 -8.38 -19.10 7.56
N ASP A 142 -9.25 -18.12 7.81
CA ASP A 142 -10.43 -17.86 6.97
C ASP A 142 -10.07 -17.36 5.56
N PHE A 143 -8.90 -16.73 5.40
CA PHE A 143 -8.43 -16.23 4.10
C PHE A 143 -8.09 -17.35 3.11
N TRP A 144 -7.57 -18.47 3.60
CA TRP A 144 -7.09 -19.57 2.76
C TRP A 144 -7.85 -20.88 2.98
N SER A 145 -9.01 -20.85 3.65
CA SER A 145 -9.86 -22.02 3.86
C SER A 145 -11.21 -21.94 3.14
N GLY A 146 -11.88 -23.09 3.07
CA GLY A 146 -13.19 -23.25 2.44
C GLY A 146 -13.13 -23.41 0.93
N GLU A 147 -14.27 -23.20 0.28
CA GLU A 147 -14.39 -23.30 -1.18
C GLU A 147 -13.66 -22.14 -1.88
N GLY A 148 -13.17 -22.39 -3.09
CA GLY A 148 -12.56 -21.38 -3.96
C GLY A 148 -11.05 -21.20 -3.79
N VAL A 149 -10.41 -21.93 -2.88
CA VAL A 149 -8.95 -21.89 -2.73
C VAL A 149 -8.28 -22.57 -3.92
N ASN A 150 -7.40 -21.84 -4.59
CA ASN A 150 -6.62 -22.30 -5.72
C ASN A 150 -5.16 -22.49 -5.33
N CYS A 151 -4.43 -23.30 -6.11
CA CYS A 151 -2.99 -23.50 -5.96
C CYS A 151 -2.32 -23.25 -7.30
N LEU A 152 -1.29 -22.42 -7.32
CA LEU A 152 -0.44 -22.17 -8.47
C LEU A 152 0.94 -22.79 -8.21
N ASP A 153 1.37 -23.65 -9.12
CA ASP A 153 2.79 -24.02 -9.23
C ASP A 153 3.54 -22.84 -9.86
N VAL A 154 4.38 -22.16 -9.07
CA VAL A 154 5.02 -20.92 -9.51
C VAL A 154 6.04 -21.17 -10.63
N PRO A 155 6.94 -22.18 -10.54
CA PRO A 155 7.84 -22.51 -11.65
C PRO A 155 7.14 -22.96 -12.93
N TYR A 156 6.06 -23.74 -12.80
CA TYR A 156 5.37 -24.37 -13.91
C TYR A 156 3.84 -24.26 -13.80
N PRO A 157 3.24 -23.09 -14.10
CA PRO A 157 1.81 -22.85 -13.94
C PRO A 157 0.89 -23.86 -14.63
N SER A 158 1.32 -24.46 -15.74
CA SER A 158 0.55 -25.50 -16.45
C SER A 158 0.38 -26.81 -15.67
N TYR A 159 1.18 -27.04 -14.62
CA TYR A 159 1.09 -28.19 -13.72
C TYR A 159 0.40 -27.84 -12.40
N SER A 160 -0.19 -26.64 -12.29
CA SER A 160 -0.92 -26.24 -11.08
C SER A 160 -2.00 -27.26 -10.72
N PRO A 161 -2.08 -27.70 -9.45
CA PRO A 161 -3.09 -28.67 -9.04
C PRO A 161 -4.50 -28.13 -9.28
N SER A 162 -5.37 -28.92 -9.92
CA SER A 162 -6.76 -28.49 -10.18
C SER A 162 -7.71 -28.79 -9.02
N ASN A 163 -7.30 -29.64 -8.09
CA ASN A 163 -8.10 -30.03 -6.93
C ASN A 163 -7.36 -29.63 -5.66
N VAL A 164 -7.85 -28.58 -5.01
CA VAL A 164 -7.34 -28.07 -3.74
C VAL A 164 -8.49 -28.07 -2.75
N SER A 165 -8.22 -28.56 -1.55
CA SER A 165 -9.12 -28.44 -0.41
C SER A 165 -8.35 -27.82 0.73
N ALA A 166 -8.99 -26.91 1.45
CA ALA A 166 -8.36 -26.20 2.56
C ALA A 166 -9.33 -26.11 3.73
N GLU A 167 -8.99 -26.75 4.83
CA GLU A 167 -9.81 -26.87 6.03
C GLU A 167 -9.17 -26.08 7.17
N LYS A 168 -9.96 -25.16 7.75
CA LYS A 168 -9.57 -24.43 8.96
C LYS A 168 -9.56 -25.39 10.15
N VAL A 169 -8.44 -25.44 10.86
CA VAL A 169 -8.32 -26.19 12.14
C VAL A 169 -8.64 -25.28 13.31
N ASP A 170 -8.04 -24.09 13.34
CA ASP A 170 -8.36 -22.97 14.23
C ASP A 170 -7.98 -21.63 13.55
N CYS A 171 -7.92 -20.51 14.28
CA CYS A 171 -7.62 -19.20 13.69
C CYS A 171 -6.26 -19.09 13.02
N ASN A 172 -5.26 -19.84 13.47
CA ASN A 172 -3.89 -19.76 12.99
C ASN A 172 -3.43 -21.06 12.32
N HIS A 173 -4.26 -22.10 12.33
CA HIS A 173 -3.91 -23.40 11.74
C HIS A 173 -4.84 -23.77 10.59
N ILE A 174 -4.23 -24.18 9.47
CA ILE A 174 -4.94 -24.62 8.28
C ILE A 174 -4.36 -25.93 7.75
N THR A 175 -5.22 -26.82 7.28
CA THR A 175 -4.82 -28.02 6.55
C THR A 175 -5.18 -27.86 5.08
N ILE A 176 -4.18 -27.84 4.20
CA ILE A 176 -4.36 -27.76 2.75
C ILE A 176 -4.01 -29.11 2.13
N ALA A 177 -4.97 -29.75 1.46
CA ALA A 177 -4.75 -30.96 0.70
C ALA A 177 -4.86 -30.70 -0.80
N THR A 178 -3.87 -31.17 -1.55
CA THR A 178 -3.77 -31.01 -3.00
C THR A 178 -2.98 -32.19 -3.60
N ASN A 179 -2.97 -32.32 -4.93
CA ASN A 179 -2.16 -33.32 -5.63
C ASN A 179 -0.95 -32.65 -6.25
N PHE A 180 0.26 -33.17 -6.02
CA PHE A 180 1.47 -32.62 -6.64
C PHE A 180 1.36 -32.70 -8.17
N TRP A 181 1.52 -31.58 -8.87
CA TRP A 181 1.39 -31.48 -10.33
C TRP A 181 0.09 -32.04 -10.91
N ASN A 182 -0.99 -31.99 -10.14
CA ASN A 182 -2.27 -32.61 -10.49
C ASN A 182 -2.21 -34.14 -10.66
N ASP A 183 -1.16 -34.80 -10.18
CA ASP A 183 -1.05 -36.25 -10.16
C ASP A 183 -1.90 -36.82 -9.02
N SER A 184 -3.06 -37.38 -9.36
CA SER A 184 -3.97 -38.02 -8.40
C SER A 184 -3.36 -39.15 -7.57
N SER A 185 -2.22 -39.70 -7.97
CA SER A 185 -1.49 -40.72 -7.22
C SER A 185 -0.50 -40.14 -6.19
N ALA A 186 -0.30 -38.82 -6.21
CA ALA A 186 0.61 -38.08 -5.34
C ALA A 186 -0.12 -37.05 -4.46
N PRO A 187 -1.05 -37.49 -3.59
CA PRO A 187 -1.73 -36.58 -2.68
C PRO A 187 -0.74 -36.02 -1.66
N MET A 188 -0.90 -34.74 -1.38
CA MET A 188 -0.09 -33.98 -0.45
C MET A 188 -1.02 -33.28 0.54
N VAL A 189 -0.74 -33.43 1.83
CA VAL A 189 -1.49 -32.78 2.91
C VAL A 189 -0.51 -31.91 3.70
N LEU A 190 -0.71 -30.60 3.62
CA LEU A 190 0.09 -29.58 4.29
C LEU A 190 -0.65 -29.11 5.53
N LYS A 191 -0.08 -29.33 6.71
CA LYS A 191 -0.57 -28.75 7.97
C LYS A 191 0.26 -27.52 8.29
N LEU A 192 -0.35 -26.35 8.20
CA LEU A 192 0.33 -25.07 8.27
C LEU A 192 -0.11 -24.31 9.52
N GLU A 193 0.86 -23.65 10.14
CA GLU A 193 0.67 -22.61 11.15
C GLU A 193 0.98 -21.24 10.52
N LEU A 194 0.08 -20.29 10.73
CA LEU A 194 0.16 -18.90 10.28
C LEU A 194 0.63 -18.06 11.47
N GLY A 195 1.84 -17.51 11.37
CA GLY A 195 2.38 -16.60 12.39
C GLY A 195 1.66 -15.25 12.37
N GLU A 196 1.81 -14.45 13.42
CA GLU A 196 1.28 -13.08 13.44
C GLU A 196 1.86 -12.25 12.28
N PRO A 197 1.04 -11.46 11.56
CA PRO A 197 1.53 -10.63 10.48
C PRO A 197 2.31 -9.45 11.05
N ASP A 198 3.36 -9.04 10.35
CA ASP A 198 4.04 -7.78 10.65
C ASP A 198 3.04 -6.63 10.43
N PRO A 199 2.84 -5.74 11.43
CA PRO A 199 1.79 -4.73 11.37
C PRO A 199 2.06 -3.64 10.33
N SER A 200 3.30 -3.49 9.86
CA SER A 200 3.67 -2.46 8.88
C SER A 200 3.58 -2.96 7.43
N THR A 201 3.80 -4.25 7.22
CA THR A 201 3.80 -4.86 5.87
C THR A 201 2.57 -5.74 5.62
N PHE A 202 1.87 -6.15 6.67
CA PHE A 202 0.81 -7.17 6.65
C PHE A 202 1.24 -8.51 6.05
N VAL A 203 2.54 -8.80 6.17
CA VAL A 203 3.14 -10.08 5.77
C VAL A 203 3.40 -10.91 7.02
N GLY A 204 2.87 -12.13 7.06
CA GLY A 204 3.13 -13.08 8.14
C GLY A 204 3.91 -14.30 7.69
N SER A 205 4.44 -15.05 8.63
CA SER A 205 5.18 -16.29 8.37
C SER A 205 4.26 -17.50 8.23
N VAL A 206 4.72 -18.49 7.48
CA VAL A 206 4.07 -19.80 7.35
C VAL A 206 5.03 -20.87 7.84
N THR A 207 4.56 -21.74 8.73
CA THR A 207 5.32 -22.88 9.26
C THR A 207 4.63 -24.18 8.87
N LEU A 208 5.38 -25.13 8.30
CA LEU A 208 4.92 -26.49 8.06
C LEU A 208 5.12 -27.31 9.34
N LEU A 209 4.05 -27.84 9.89
CA LEU A 209 4.07 -28.51 11.19
C LEU A 209 4.68 -29.92 11.16
N GLU A 210 4.58 -30.60 10.01
CA GLU A 210 4.97 -32.01 9.87
C GLU A 210 5.68 -32.24 8.53
N ASP A 211 6.65 -33.16 8.49
CA ASP A 211 7.26 -33.60 7.25
C ASP A 211 6.20 -34.21 6.32
N VAL A 212 6.23 -33.83 5.04
CA VAL A 212 5.30 -34.34 4.03
C VAL A 212 6.08 -35.08 2.97
N SER A 213 5.86 -36.39 2.83
CA SER A 213 6.51 -37.23 1.82
C SER A 213 5.48 -37.85 0.89
N PHE A 214 5.78 -37.86 -0.41
CA PHE A 214 4.92 -38.41 -1.45
C PHE A 214 5.76 -38.89 -2.63
N SER A 215 5.16 -39.71 -3.50
CA SER A 215 5.83 -40.22 -4.70
C SER A 215 5.01 -39.84 -5.93
N SER A 216 5.67 -39.33 -6.97
CA SER A 216 5.05 -39.01 -8.26
C SER A 216 6.05 -39.30 -9.37
N TRP A 217 5.58 -39.86 -10.50
CA TRP A 217 6.41 -40.15 -11.68
C TRP A 217 7.73 -40.91 -11.38
N GLY A 218 7.76 -41.74 -10.34
CA GLY A 218 8.93 -42.53 -9.95
C GLY A 218 9.95 -41.79 -9.07
N TYR A 219 9.68 -40.56 -8.66
CA TYR A 219 10.50 -39.80 -7.72
C TYR A 219 9.85 -39.75 -6.35
N ASN A 220 10.65 -39.97 -5.30
CA ASN A 220 10.25 -39.69 -3.94
C ASN A 220 10.56 -38.23 -3.64
N MET A 221 9.56 -37.51 -3.14
CA MET A 221 9.66 -36.10 -2.83
C MET A 221 9.28 -35.87 -1.37
N LYS A 222 9.88 -34.85 -0.78
CA LYS A 222 9.67 -34.51 0.61
C LYS A 222 9.72 -33.00 0.81
N TYR A 223 8.72 -32.45 1.51
CA TYR A 223 8.83 -31.16 2.19
C TYR A 223 9.17 -31.41 3.66
N SER A 224 10.17 -30.70 4.17
CA SER A 224 10.57 -30.79 5.58
C SER A 224 9.83 -29.78 6.44
N ALA A 225 9.43 -30.18 7.64
CA ALA A 225 8.80 -29.32 8.63
C ALA A 225 9.69 -28.12 9.00
N GLY A 226 9.06 -27.04 9.48
CA GLY A 226 9.71 -25.78 9.86
C GLY A 226 9.27 -24.62 8.99
N SER A 227 10.17 -23.64 8.78
CA SER A 227 9.87 -22.46 7.98
C SER A 227 9.45 -22.86 6.56
N ALA A 228 8.27 -22.42 6.16
CA ALA A 228 7.58 -22.88 4.97
C ALA A 228 7.10 -21.75 4.07
N GLY A 229 7.43 -20.49 4.36
CA GLY A 229 7.15 -19.35 3.49
C GLY A 229 6.46 -18.21 4.23
N THR A 230 5.62 -17.46 3.51
CA THR A 230 4.95 -16.26 4.00
C THR A 230 3.54 -16.15 3.43
N TYR A 231 2.70 -15.34 4.06
CA TYR A 231 1.43 -14.90 3.49
C TYR A 231 1.35 -13.37 3.50
N ASP A 232 0.52 -12.79 2.64
CA ASP A 232 0.34 -11.35 2.51
C ASP A 232 -1.16 -11.02 2.52
N LEU A 233 -1.60 -10.25 3.52
CA LEU A 233 -3.01 -9.86 3.68
C LEU A 233 -3.44 -8.74 2.73
N ASN A 234 -2.51 -8.05 2.05
CA ASN A 234 -2.86 -7.08 1.02
C ASN A 234 -3.26 -7.76 -0.29
N THR A 235 -2.64 -8.91 -0.58
CA THR A 235 -2.86 -9.66 -1.83
C THR A 235 -3.72 -10.91 -1.62
N PHE A 236 -3.93 -11.31 -0.35
CA PHE A 236 -4.55 -12.58 0.04
C PHE A 236 -3.84 -13.81 -0.54
N GLU A 237 -2.52 -13.71 -0.74
CA GLU A 237 -1.69 -14.79 -1.24
C GLU A 237 -0.89 -15.45 -0.11
N LEU A 238 -0.91 -16.78 -0.06
CA LEU A 238 -0.02 -17.60 0.79
C LEU A 238 1.04 -18.24 -0.10
N THR A 239 2.29 -17.85 0.07
CA THR A 239 3.44 -18.42 -0.62
C THR A 239 4.07 -19.52 0.24
N PHE A 240 3.97 -20.76 -0.22
CA PHE A 240 4.59 -21.92 0.40
C PHE A 240 5.90 -22.25 -0.31
N ASN A 241 7.02 -22.16 0.41
CA ASN A 241 8.37 -22.43 -0.07
C ASN A 241 9.19 -23.19 0.99
N ALA A 242 8.64 -24.32 1.47
CA ALA A 242 9.33 -25.19 2.40
C ALA A 242 10.55 -25.87 1.76
N ALA A 243 11.51 -26.30 2.60
CA ALA A 243 12.67 -27.06 2.15
C ALA A 243 12.23 -28.36 1.46
N PHE A 244 12.62 -28.52 0.20
CA PHE A 244 12.19 -29.61 -0.67
C PHE A 244 13.35 -30.53 -1.05
N GLU A 245 13.12 -31.84 -0.93
CA GLU A 245 14.00 -32.88 -1.47
C GLU A 245 13.24 -33.64 -2.56
N GLY A 246 13.86 -33.84 -3.73
CA GLY A 246 13.24 -34.57 -4.83
C GLY A 246 13.81 -34.21 -6.19
N TYR A 247 12.94 -34.21 -7.21
CA TYR A 247 13.31 -33.82 -8.57
C TYR A 247 13.55 -32.31 -8.63
N GLY A 248 14.78 -31.78 -8.52
CA GLY A 248 15.05 -30.32 -8.58
C GLY A 248 15.30 -29.68 -7.21
N SER A 249 15.43 -28.34 -7.18
CA SER A 249 15.94 -27.62 -5.99
C SER A 249 14.89 -26.88 -5.15
N SER A 250 13.71 -26.58 -5.69
CA SER A 250 12.62 -25.90 -4.97
C SER A 250 11.32 -25.98 -5.79
N TYR A 251 10.19 -26.12 -5.09
CA TYR A 251 8.84 -26.06 -5.66
C TYR A 251 7.96 -25.16 -4.81
N PRO A 252 8.09 -23.84 -5.01
CA PRO A 252 7.22 -22.91 -4.34
C PRO A 252 5.81 -23.01 -4.93
N LEU A 253 4.83 -23.13 -4.03
CA LEU A 253 3.42 -23.11 -4.34
C LEU A 253 2.83 -21.78 -3.86
N LYS A 254 1.83 -21.28 -4.57
CA LYS A 254 1.06 -20.13 -4.13
C LYS A 254 -0.41 -20.52 -3.97
N PHE A 255 -0.97 -20.27 -2.81
CA PHE A 255 -2.39 -20.45 -2.52
C PHE A 255 -3.08 -19.10 -2.47
N TYR A 256 -4.26 -19.00 -3.09
CA TYR A 256 -5.03 -17.77 -3.19
C TYR A 256 -6.51 -18.08 -3.36
N LYS A 257 -7.37 -17.11 -3.07
CA LYS A 257 -8.83 -17.22 -3.15
C LYS A 257 -9.40 -16.12 -4.03
#